data_AF-A0A7J4LFD8-F1
#
_entry.id   AF-A0A7J4LFD8-F1
#
_cell.length_a   1.000
_cell.length_b   1.000
_cell.length_c   1.000
_cell.angle_alpha   90.00
_cell.angle_beta   90.00
_cell.angle_gamma   90.00
#
_symmetry.space_group_name_H-M   'P 1'
#
loop_
_entity.id
_entity.type
_entity.pdbx_description
1 polymer ?
#
loop_
_entity_poly.entity_id
_entity_poly.type
_entity_poly.pdbx_seq_one_letter_code
_entity_poly.pdbx_strand_id
1 'polypeptide(L)' 'MEAITKTRKIGGSLMVTIPRNIVEKEGLIENQIIKIEIEKIRKSGFGLHKGLVPFTKEDAFKGQLEK' A
#
# COMPACT_ATOMS: atom_id res chain seq x y z
N MET A 1 -5.00 -9.89 -16.57
CA MET A 1 -5.77 -8.78 -15.96
C MET A 1 -5.10 -8.46 -14.63
N GLU A 2 -4.82 -7.19 -14.35
CA GLU A 2 -4.05 -6.79 -13.16
C GLU A 2 -4.96 -6.07 -12.17
N ALA A 3 -4.78 -6.35 -10.88
CA ALA A 3 -5.55 -5.75 -9.81
C ALA A 3 -4.63 -5.33 -8.66
N ILE A 4 -4.61 -4.04 -8.35
CA ILE A 4 -3.88 -3.52 -7.20
C ILE A 4 -4.78 -3.62 -5.99
N THR A 5 -4.41 -4.46 -5.03
CA THR A 5 -5.20 -4.69 -3.82
C THR A 5 -4.36 -4.51 -2.57
N LYS A 6 -5.00 -4.11 -1.47
CA LYS A 6 -4.36 -3.99 -0.17
C LYS A 6 -4.43 -5.35 0.54
N THR A 7 -3.29 -5.82 1.05
CA THR A 7 -3.24 -7.02 1.88
C THR A 7 -3.76 -6.73 3.30
N ARG A 8 -4.40 -7.73 3.91
CA ARG A 8 -4.81 -7.70 5.34
C ARG A 8 -4.26 -8.92 6.07
N LYS A 9 -3.86 -8.76 7.34
CA LYS A 9 -3.39 -9.87 8.17
C LYS A 9 -4.59 -10.57 8.82
N ILE A 10 -4.63 -11.90 8.69
CA ILE A 10 -5.58 -12.77 9.39
C ILE A 10 -4.77 -13.95 9.95
N GLY A 11 -4.64 -14.01 11.28
CA GLY A 11 -3.79 -14.99 11.95
C GLY A 11 -2.33 -14.88 11.51
N GLY A 12 -1.76 -16.00 11.06
CA GLY A 12 -0.41 -16.08 10.49
C GLY A 12 -0.30 -15.76 9.00
N SER A 13 -1.43 -15.46 8.34
CA SER A 13 -1.51 -15.34 6.88
C SER A 13 -1.88 -13.93 6.42
N LEU A 14 -1.57 -13.62 5.16
CA LEU A 14 -2.09 -12.44 4.47
C LEU A 14 -3.23 -12.85 3.54
N MET A 15 -4.32 -12.10 3.61
CA MET A 15 -5.45 -12.24 2.71
C MET A 15 -5.49 -11.05 1.76
N VAL A 16 -5.77 -11.34 0.49
CA VAL A 16 -6.07 -10.35 -0.55
C VAL A 16 -7.54 -10.49 -0.94
N THR A 17 -8.21 -9.37 -1.18
CA THR A 17 -9.59 -9.38 -1.66
C THR A 17 -9.56 -9.36 -3.18
N ILE A 18 -10.22 -10.32 -3.83
CA ILE A 18 -10.40 -10.30 -5.27
C ILE A 18 -11.59 -9.37 -5.59
N PRO A 19 -11.40 -8.29 -6.34
CA PRO A 19 -12.48 -7.37 -6.69
C PRO A 19 -13.61 -8.06 -7.46
N ARG A 20 -14.85 -7.67 -7.18
CA ARG A 20 -16.07 -8.28 -7.75
C ARG A 20 -16.09 -8.34 -9.28
N ASN A 21 -15.60 -7.29 -9.94
CA ASN A 21 -15.51 -7.23 -11.40
C ASN A 21 -14.59 -8.33 -11.98
N ILE A 22 -13.55 -8.75 -11.25
CA ILE A 22 -12.67 -9.84 -11.66
C ILE A 22 -13.32 -11.18 -11.37
N VAL A 23 -14.00 -11.31 -10.22
CA VAL A 23 -14.76 -12.53 -9.86
C VAL A 23 -15.80 -12.85 -10.94
N GLU A 24 -16.61 -11.86 -11.33
CA GLU A 24 -17.68 -12.05 -12.33
C GLU A 24 -17.12 -12.34 -13.72
N LYS A 25 -16.03 -11.65 -14.11
CA LYS A 25 -15.44 -11.80 -15.44
C LYS A 25 -14.71 -13.13 -15.64
N GLU A 26 -13.97 -13.57 -14.63
CA GLU A 26 -13.19 -14.81 -14.67
C GLU A 26 -14.01 -16.02 -14.15
N GLY A 27 -15.26 -15.80 -13.74
CA GLY A 27 -16.14 -16.85 -13.23
C GLY A 27 -15.60 -17.54 -11.99
N LEU A 28 -14.92 -16.79 -11.10
CA LEU A 28 -14.31 -17.35 -9.90
C LEU A 28 -15.38 -17.78 -8.90
N ILE A 29 -15.21 -18.97 -8.33
CA ILE A 29 -16.12 -19.52 -7.32
C ILE A 29 -15.38 -19.74 -6.00
N GLU A 30 -16.16 -19.88 -4.92
CA GLU A 30 -15.61 -20.22 -3.61
C GLU A 30 -14.90 -21.59 -3.65
N ASN A 31 -13.85 -21.74 -2.86
CA ASN A 31 -13.03 -22.97 -2.74
C ASN A 31 -12.32 -23.43 -4.02
N GLN A 32 -12.22 -22.56 -5.03
CA GLN A 32 -11.44 -22.83 -6.22
C GLN A 32 -9.94 -22.68 -5.95
N ILE A 33 -9.15 -23.65 -6.43
CA ILE A 33 -7.68 -23.53 -6.42
C ILE A 33 -7.28 -22.60 -7.56
N ILE A 34 -6.55 -21.53 -7.22
CA ILE A 34 -6.06 -20.54 -8.19
C ILE A 34 -4.55 -20.33 -8.01
N LYS A 35 -3.88 -19.96 -9.11
CA LYS A 35 -2.50 -19.46 -9.07
C LYS A 35 -2.53 -17.95 -8.87
N ILE A 36 -1.72 -17.46 -7.94
CA ILE A 36 -1.56 -16.02 -7.69
C ILE A 36 -0.10 -15.65 -7.99
N GLU A 37 0.10 -14.60 -8.76
CA GLU A 37 1.39 -13.95 -8.95
C GLU A 37 1.41 -12.66 -8.14
N ILE A 38 2.48 -12.44 -7.36
CA ILE A 38 2.56 -11.33 -6.40
C ILE A 38 3.68 -10.39 -6.81
N GLU A 39 3.32 -9.15 -7.09
CA GLU A 39 4.26 -8.06 -7.32
C GLU A 39 4.16 -7.00 -6.22
N LYS A 40 5.31 -6.60 -5.66
CA LYS A 40 5.36 -5.53 -4.67
C LYS A 40 5.45 -4.17 -5.36
N ILE A 41 4.36 -3.41 -5.29
CA ILE A 41 4.37 -2.03 -5.76
C ILE A 41 5.19 -1.17 -4.79
N ARG A 42 6.35 -0.72 -5.25
CA ARG A 42 7.10 0.35 -4.56
C ARG A 42 6.47 1.66 -4.96
N LYS A 43 5.89 2.39 -3.99
CA LYS A 43 5.56 3.80 -4.23
C LYS A 43 6.86 4.52 -4.55
N SER A 44 6.96 5.07 -5.76
CA SER A 44 8.03 5.98 -6.11
C SER A 44 8.08 7.10 -5.06
N GLY A 45 9.26 7.41 -4.53
CA GLY A 45 9.43 8.50 -3.55
C GLY A 45 9.15 9.89 -4.12
N PHE A 46 8.78 9.96 -5.40
CA PHE A 46 8.38 11.17 -6.08
C PHE A 46 7.12 11.76 -5.43
N GLY A 47 7.32 12.79 -4.61
CA GLY A 47 6.27 13.50 -3.91
C GLY A 47 6.07 13.12 -2.44
N LEU A 48 6.90 12.24 -1.85
CA LEU A 48 6.91 12.03 -0.38
C LEU A 48 7.21 13.33 0.38
N HIS A 49 7.96 14.24 -0.25
CA HIS A 49 8.30 15.55 0.28
C HIS A 49 7.41 16.67 -0.31
N LYS A 50 6.32 16.34 -1.02
CA LYS A 50 5.42 17.34 -1.60
C LYS A 50 4.61 18.00 -0.47
N GLY A 51 5.05 19.19 -0.05
CA GLY A 51 4.50 19.92 1.10
C GLY A 51 5.48 20.11 2.25
N LEU A 52 6.68 19.53 2.19
CA LEU A 52 7.76 19.92 3.09
C LEU A 52 8.33 21.25 2.61
N VAL A 53 8.26 22.26 3.47
CA VAL A 53 8.94 23.54 3.28
C VAL A 53 10.44 23.37 3.58
N PRO A 54 11.32 24.19 2.97
CA PRO A 54 12.73 24.20 3.31
C PRO A 54 12.92 24.41 4.82
N PHE A 55 13.84 23.65 5.41
CA PHE A 55 14.18 23.80 6.83
C PHE A 55 14.67 25.21 7.11
N THR A 56 13.96 25.93 7.99
CA THR A 56 14.27 27.32 8.32
C THR A 56 15.14 27.42 9.57
N LYS A 57 15.77 28.58 9.79
CA LYS A 57 16.53 28.85 11.03
C LYS A 57 15.65 28.78 12.28
N GLU A 58 14.35 29.06 12.15
CA GLU A 58 13.37 28.97 13.23
C GLU A 58 13.12 27.53 13.65
N ASP A 59 13.10 26.60 12.70
CA ASP A 59 12.98 25.15 12.97
C ASP A 59 14.21 24.64 13.73
N ALA A 60 15.40 25.12 13.36
CA ALA A 60 16.66 24.81 14.06
C ALA A 60 16.67 25.30 15.51
N PHE A 61 16.06 26.45 15.78
CA PHE A 61 16.01 27.06 17.11
C PHE A 61 14.96 26.39 18.02
N LYS A 62 13.80 26.03 17.48
CA LYS A 62 12.75 25.31 18.23
C LYS A 62 13.21 23.92 18.68
N GLY A 63 13.90 23.18 17.81
CA GLY A 63 14.42 21.84 18.14
C GLY A 63 15.50 21.82 19.24
N GLN A 64 16.07 22.97 19.61
CA GLN A 64 17.04 23.09 20.71
C GLN A 64 16.38 23.36 22.07
N LEU A 65 15.15 23.88 22.08
CA LEU A 65 14.39 24.21 23.30
C LEU A 65 13.52 23.04 23.79
N GLU A 66 13.22 22.08 22.91
CA GLU A 66 12.61 20.80 23.27
C GLU A 66 13.69 19.83 23.78
N LYS A 67 14.17 20.07 25.01
CA LYS A 67 14.94 19.10 25.80
C LYS A 67 14.22 18.79 27.10
#